data_AF-A0A2V6HE83-F1
#
_entry.id   AF-A0A2V6HE83-F1
#
_cell.length_a   1.000
_cell.length_b   1.000
_cell.length_c   1.000
_cell.angle_alpha   90.00
_cell.angle_beta   90.00
_cell.angle_gamma   90.00
#
_symmetry.space_group_name_H-M   'P 1'
#
loop_
_entity.id
_entity.type
_entity.pdbx_description
1 polymer ?
#
loop_
_entity_poly.entity_id
_entity_poly.type
_entity_poly.pdbx_seq_one_letter_code
_entity_poly.pdbx_strand_id
1 'polypeptide(L)'
;MKPTSNDFVTSRVVSKNSFSFKAHVLAVVFCFMLSGFWLRAEERSAAAGAPEGEQLERQMAADIKAKNWTAVESRIANGFQSVHPDGPRDRVAEIALLKKMNLSDFTLSSFKSTVIGDNIVVTFTMTVAQTIDGKQLPPKPAYRLSVWKKGAGGWQWISHANFAPIP
;
A
#
# COMPACT_ATOMS: atom_id res chain seq x y z
N MET A 1 -71.79 -45.61 -41.18
CA MET A 1 -71.47 -44.55 -42.16
C MET A 1 -70.17 -43.86 -41.71
N LYS A 2 -69.20 -43.77 -42.63
CA LYS A 2 -67.93 -42.99 -42.55
C LYS A 2 -68.21 -41.46 -42.68
N PRO A 3 -67.22 -40.54 -42.61
CA PRO A 3 -66.19 -40.28 -41.58
C PRO A 3 -65.97 -38.73 -41.36
N THR A 4 -65.01 -38.31 -40.51
CA THR A 4 -63.93 -37.29 -40.73
C THR A 4 -63.26 -36.97 -39.38
N SER A 5 -61.99 -37.37 -39.18
CA SER A 5 -60.74 -36.66 -39.51
C SER A 5 -60.39 -35.52 -38.54
N ASN A 6 -59.33 -35.69 -37.75
CA ASN A 6 -58.12 -34.88 -37.93
C ASN A 6 -56.93 -35.45 -37.14
N ASP A 7 -55.85 -35.67 -37.88
CA ASP A 7 -54.52 -36.03 -37.44
C ASP A 7 -53.87 -34.92 -36.60
N PHE A 8 -53.10 -35.32 -35.58
CA PHE A 8 -51.91 -34.56 -35.17
C PHE A 8 -50.81 -35.53 -34.73
N VAL A 9 -49.81 -35.65 -35.59
CA VAL A 9 -48.55 -36.35 -35.35
C VAL A 9 -47.69 -35.50 -34.43
N THR A 10 -47.14 -36.08 -33.36
CA THR A 10 -45.93 -35.54 -32.71
C THR A 10 -44.95 -36.67 -32.39
N SER A 11 -43.78 -36.54 -33.01
CA SER A 11 -42.59 -37.37 -32.90
C SER A 11 -42.02 -37.39 -31.47
N ARG A 12 -41.72 -38.58 -30.93
CA ARG A 12 -40.82 -38.70 -29.77
C ARG A 12 -39.38 -38.78 -30.27
N VAL A 13 -38.64 -37.68 -30.11
CA VAL A 13 -37.17 -37.68 -30.22
C VAL A 13 -36.59 -38.13 -28.88
N VAL A 14 -35.87 -39.25 -28.89
CA VAL A 14 -35.04 -39.70 -27.77
C VAL A 14 -33.81 -38.79 -27.70
N SER A 15 -33.75 -37.92 -26.69
CA SER A 15 -32.56 -37.15 -26.35
C SER A 15 -31.52 -38.07 -25.73
N LYS A 16 -30.39 -38.28 -26.43
CA LYS A 16 -29.19 -38.88 -25.85
C LYS A 16 -28.50 -37.84 -24.97
N ASN A 17 -28.49 -38.08 -23.66
CA ASN A 17 -27.63 -37.36 -22.72
C ASN A 17 -26.15 -37.59 -23.06
N SER A 18 -25.52 -36.65 -23.75
CA SER A 18 -24.06 -36.50 -23.76
C SER A 18 -23.68 -35.27 -22.95
N PHE A 19 -24.02 -35.28 -21.65
CA PHE A 19 -23.66 -34.19 -20.75
C PHE A 19 -22.36 -34.54 -20.00
N SER A 20 -21.38 -33.66 -20.15
CA SER A 20 -20.43 -33.29 -19.10
C SER A 20 -19.24 -34.19 -18.80
N PHE A 21 -18.35 -34.39 -19.76
CA PHE A 21 -16.93 -34.62 -19.44
C PHE A 21 -16.05 -33.40 -19.76
N LYS A 22 -16.36 -32.65 -20.83
CA LYS A 22 -15.58 -31.48 -21.24
C LYS A 22 -15.75 -30.24 -20.34
N ALA A 23 -16.91 -30.09 -19.67
CA ALA A 23 -17.17 -28.94 -18.81
C ALA A 23 -16.38 -28.98 -17.49
N HIS A 24 -16.08 -30.17 -16.97
CA HIS A 24 -15.33 -30.33 -15.72
C HIS A 24 -13.83 -30.03 -15.88
N VAL A 25 -13.25 -30.38 -17.03
CA VAL A 25 -11.81 -30.12 -17.30
C VAL A 25 -11.54 -28.61 -17.45
N LEU A 26 -12.47 -27.86 -18.06
CA LEU A 26 -12.33 -26.41 -18.22
C LEU A 26 -12.45 -25.65 -16.88
N ALA A 27 -13.32 -26.13 -15.98
CA ALA A 27 -13.52 -25.52 -14.66
C ALA A 27 -12.32 -25.68 -13.73
N VAL A 28 -11.62 -26.83 -13.77
CA VAL A 28 -10.44 -27.08 -12.94
C VAL A 28 -9.26 -26.20 -13.37
N VAL A 29 -9.05 -25.99 -14.67
CA VAL A 29 -8.00 -25.09 -15.18
C VAL A 29 -8.27 -23.62 -14.82
N PHE A 30 -9.54 -23.19 -14.80
CA PHE A 30 -9.91 -21.84 -14.39
C PHE A 30 -9.67 -21.59 -12.89
N CYS A 31 -9.86 -22.61 -12.04
CA CYS A 31 -9.54 -22.52 -10.61
C CYS A 31 -8.04 -22.38 -10.32
N PHE A 32 -7.16 -22.97 -11.14
CA PHE A 32 -5.70 -22.80 -10.99
C PHE A 32 -5.17 -21.46 -11.51
N MET A 33 -5.84 -20.83 -12.47
CA MET A 33 -5.47 -19.49 -12.97
C MET A 33 -5.93 -18.37 -12.02
N LEU A 34 -6.97 -18.60 -11.22
CA LEU A 34 -7.43 -17.66 -10.18
C LEU A 34 -6.60 -17.72 -8.89
N SER A 35 -5.91 -18.83 -8.59
CA SER A 35 -5.02 -18.92 -7.42
C SER A 35 -3.64 -18.31 -7.66
N GLY A 36 -3.20 -18.20 -8.93
CA GLY A 36 -1.92 -17.57 -9.29
C GLY A 36 -1.88 -16.04 -9.13
N PHE A 37 -3.04 -15.38 -9.05
CA PHE A 37 -3.14 -13.92 -8.87
C PHE A 37 -3.17 -13.45 -7.40
N TRP A 38 -3.36 -14.37 -6.45
CA TRP A 38 -3.31 -14.06 -5.02
C TRP A 38 -1.90 -14.18 -4.44
N LEU A 39 -0.99 -14.87 -5.12
CA LEU A 39 0.38 -15.13 -4.64
C LEU A 39 1.43 -14.11 -5.10
N ARG A 40 1.02 -12.88 -5.43
CA ARG A 40 1.94 -11.78 -5.75
C ARG A 40 1.72 -10.52 -4.91
N ALA A 41 0.82 -10.57 -3.92
CA ALA A 41 0.66 -9.51 -2.93
C ALA A 41 1.56 -9.70 -1.69
N GLU A 42 2.37 -10.75 -1.66
CA GLU A 42 3.36 -11.01 -0.61
C GLU A 42 4.77 -10.55 -1.03
N GLU A 43 4.84 -9.39 -1.68
CA GLU A 43 6.11 -8.70 -1.95
C GLU A 43 6.09 -7.36 -1.19
N ARG A 44 5.97 -7.44 0.15
CA ARG A 44 6.17 -6.29 1.04
C ARG A 44 6.62 -6.66 2.45
N SER A 45 7.33 -7.77 2.63
CA SER A 45 8.05 -8.00 3.89
C SER A 45 9.45 -7.42 3.79
N ALA A 46 9.59 -6.13 4.11
CA ALA A 46 10.88 -5.62 4.55
C ALA A 46 11.04 -5.76 6.09
N ALA A 47 10.07 -6.37 6.79
CA ALA A 47 10.01 -6.32 8.24
C ALA A 47 9.03 -7.33 8.89
N ALA A 48 9.03 -8.60 8.49
CA ALA A 48 8.31 -9.63 9.25
C ALA A 48 8.84 -9.66 10.70
N GLY A 49 8.12 -9.03 11.64
CA GLY A 49 8.49 -8.91 13.05
C GLY A 49 8.79 -7.50 13.57
N ALA A 50 8.87 -6.45 12.74
CA ALA A 50 9.09 -5.10 13.25
C ALA A 50 7.83 -4.50 13.91
N PRO A 51 7.97 -3.59 14.88
CA PRO A 51 6.83 -2.85 15.44
C PRO A 51 6.02 -2.13 14.36
N GLU A 52 4.70 -2.05 14.54
CA GLU A 52 3.77 -1.44 13.56
C GLU A 52 4.17 -0.01 13.16
N GLY A 53 4.67 0.78 14.10
CA GLY A 53 5.18 2.14 13.82
C GLY A 53 6.35 2.18 12.86
N GLU A 54 7.29 1.24 12.98
CA GLU A 54 8.40 1.13 12.02
C GLU A 54 7.88 0.77 10.62
N GLN A 55 6.91 -0.15 10.53
CA GLN A 55 6.31 -0.53 9.26
C GLN A 55 5.61 0.67 8.59
N LEU A 56 4.89 1.50 9.36
CA LEU A 56 4.24 2.71 8.87
C LEU A 56 5.24 3.72 8.30
N GLU A 57 6.35 3.98 9.01
CA GLU A 57 7.40 4.90 8.53
C GLU A 57 8.10 4.40 7.28
N ARG A 58 8.46 3.10 7.25
CA ARG A 58 9.07 2.48 6.06
C ARG A 58 8.14 2.56 4.87
N GLN A 59 6.86 2.31 5.08
CA GLN A 59 5.84 2.37 4.04
C GLN A 59 5.67 3.80 3.51
N MET A 60 5.55 4.78 4.40
CA MET A 60 5.44 6.20 4.02
C MET A 60 6.65 6.66 3.22
N ALA A 61 7.87 6.37 3.69
CA ALA A 61 9.09 6.75 3.00
C ALA A 61 9.23 6.05 1.63
N ALA A 62 8.80 4.79 1.53
CA ALA A 62 8.76 4.07 0.25
C ALA A 62 7.76 4.68 -0.73
N ASP A 63 6.55 5.04 -0.27
CA ASP A 63 5.53 5.68 -1.11
C ASP A 63 5.98 7.08 -1.57
N ILE A 64 6.65 7.86 -0.71
CA ILE A 64 7.26 9.16 -1.08
C ILE A 64 8.33 8.97 -2.15
N LYS A 65 9.27 8.03 -1.96
CA LYS A 65 10.33 7.75 -2.95
C LYS A 65 9.75 7.29 -4.28
N ALA A 66 8.72 6.46 -4.25
CA ALA A 66 7.99 6.00 -5.43
C ALA A 66 7.08 7.06 -6.06
N LYS A 67 6.97 8.25 -5.45
CA LYS A 67 6.06 9.34 -5.86
C LYS A 67 4.60 8.87 -5.96
N ASN A 68 4.20 7.93 -5.11
CA ASN A 68 2.83 7.43 -5.03
C ASN A 68 1.95 8.42 -4.25
N TRP A 69 1.69 9.58 -4.87
CA TRP A 69 1.04 10.71 -4.19
C TRP A 69 -0.38 10.40 -3.73
N THR A 70 -1.10 9.53 -4.44
CA THR A 70 -2.41 9.06 -3.98
C THR A 70 -2.30 8.33 -2.64
N ALA A 71 -1.33 7.41 -2.49
CA ALA A 71 -1.12 6.71 -1.22
C ALA A 71 -0.61 7.67 -0.13
N VAL A 72 0.39 8.50 -0.44
CA VAL A 72 0.96 9.48 0.50
C VAL A 72 -0.15 10.39 1.03
N GLU A 73 -0.89 11.07 0.14
CA GLU A 73 -1.94 12.01 0.55
C GLU A 73 -3.06 11.34 1.33
N SER A 74 -3.45 10.10 0.98
CA SER A 74 -4.48 9.37 1.73
C SER A 74 -4.08 9.08 3.19
N ARG A 75 -2.77 8.97 3.43
CA ARG A 75 -2.20 8.69 4.76
C ARG A 75 -1.97 9.95 5.59
N ILE A 76 -1.94 11.14 5.01
CA ILE A 76 -1.80 12.38 5.79
C ILE A 76 -3.19 12.78 6.29
N ALA A 77 -3.32 13.03 7.60
CA ALA A 77 -4.60 13.45 8.18
C ALA A 77 -4.93 14.91 7.83
N ASN A 78 -6.22 15.26 7.79
CA ASN A 78 -6.67 16.64 7.50
C ASN A 78 -6.06 17.68 8.46
N GLY A 79 -5.94 17.33 9.74
CA GLY A 79 -5.35 18.19 10.78
C GLY A 79 -3.85 18.01 10.98
N PHE A 80 -3.13 17.45 10.00
CA PHE A 80 -1.69 17.21 10.12
C PHE A 80 -0.89 18.51 10.35
N GLN A 81 0.12 18.43 11.20
CA GLN A 81 1.12 19.48 11.39
C GLN A 81 2.53 18.89 11.45
N SER A 82 3.51 19.62 10.92
CA SER A 82 4.93 19.27 11.07
C SER A 82 5.77 20.44 11.56
N VAL A 83 6.94 20.14 12.12
CA VAL A 83 8.00 21.11 12.40
C VAL A 83 9.30 20.64 11.79
N HIS A 84 9.89 21.52 10.99
CA HIS A 84 11.19 21.33 10.34
C HIS A 84 12.13 22.43 10.84
N PRO A 85 13.44 22.38 10.51
CA PRO A 85 14.39 23.40 10.95
C PRO A 85 14.05 24.81 10.46
N ASP A 86 13.31 24.90 9.35
CA ASP A 86 12.86 26.15 8.73
C ASP A 86 11.45 26.59 9.20
N GLY A 87 10.83 25.86 10.14
CA GLY A 87 9.59 26.26 10.79
C GLY A 87 8.44 25.24 10.69
N PRO A 88 7.26 25.62 11.22
CA PRO A 88 6.07 24.77 11.20
C PRO A 88 5.39 24.72 9.82
N ARG A 89 4.72 23.62 9.51
CA ARG A 89 3.88 23.43 8.32
C ARG A 89 2.55 22.75 8.66
N ASP A 90 1.53 23.06 7.87
CA ASP A 90 0.29 22.30 7.83
C ASP A 90 0.35 21.17 6.79
N ARG A 91 -0.74 20.40 6.67
CA ARG A 91 -0.92 19.35 5.65
C ARG A 91 -0.57 19.81 4.24
N VAL A 92 -1.06 20.98 3.81
CA VAL A 92 -0.93 21.45 2.42
C VAL A 92 0.53 21.80 2.12
N ALA A 93 1.17 22.53 3.04
CA ALA A 93 2.57 22.90 2.94
C ALA A 93 3.51 21.68 3.00
N GLU A 94 3.20 20.69 3.85
CA GLU A 94 3.98 19.44 3.92
C GLU A 94 3.87 18.63 2.62
N ILE A 95 2.66 18.43 2.08
CA ILE A 95 2.48 17.72 0.80
C ILE A 95 3.24 18.44 -0.32
N ALA A 96 3.18 19.78 -0.34
CA ALA A 96 3.91 20.57 -1.33
C ALA A 96 5.44 20.42 -1.19
N LEU A 97 5.96 20.33 0.05
CA LEU A 97 7.37 20.03 0.30
C LEU A 97 7.74 18.64 -0.21
N LEU A 98 7.00 17.60 0.21
CA LEU A 98 7.27 16.21 -0.16
C LEU A 98 7.29 16.00 -1.67
N LYS A 99 6.37 16.66 -2.41
CA LYS A 99 6.34 16.61 -3.89
C LYS A 99 7.52 17.28 -4.56
N LYS A 100 8.11 18.30 -3.93
CA LYS A 100 9.31 19.00 -4.42
C LYS A 100 10.60 18.27 -4.06
N MET A 101 10.58 17.43 -3.03
CA MET A 101 11.73 16.63 -2.63
C MET A 101 12.02 15.55 -3.68
N ASN A 102 13.30 15.45 -4.09
CA ASN A 102 13.79 14.30 -4.82
C ASN A 102 14.52 13.37 -3.84
N LEU A 103 13.77 12.49 -3.18
CA LEU A 103 14.33 11.59 -2.18
C LEU A 103 15.18 10.51 -2.88
N SER A 104 16.50 10.57 -2.67
CA SER A 104 17.46 9.56 -3.13
C SER A 104 17.38 8.29 -2.28
N ASP A 105 18.34 7.38 -2.44
CA ASP A 105 18.48 6.24 -1.54
C ASP A 105 18.67 6.70 -0.09
N PHE A 106 18.00 5.99 0.81
CA PHE A 106 17.99 6.29 2.22
C PHE A 106 17.97 5.02 3.06
N THR A 107 18.42 5.17 4.29
CA THR A 107 18.31 4.15 5.33
C THR A 107 17.51 4.71 6.49
N LEU A 108 16.54 3.94 6.97
CA LEU A 108 15.86 4.19 8.24
C LEU A 108 16.33 3.20 9.31
N SER A 109 16.65 3.70 10.49
CA SER A 109 17.19 2.90 11.59
C SER A 109 16.83 3.51 12.96
N SER A 110 17.27 2.85 14.04
CA SER A 110 17.13 3.32 15.42
C SER A 110 15.68 3.62 15.83
N PHE A 111 14.75 2.77 15.38
CA PHE A 111 13.33 2.92 15.67
C PHE A 111 13.04 2.71 17.16
N LYS A 112 12.19 3.58 17.71
CA LYS A 112 11.44 3.34 18.93
C LYS A 112 9.97 3.62 18.63
N SER A 113 9.13 2.61 18.80
CA SER A 113 7.70 2.67 18.50
C SER A 113 6.91 2.37 19.77
N THR A 114 6.03 3.28 20.17
CA THR A 114 5.18 3.14 21.36
C THR A 114 3.72 3.27 20.96
N VAL A 115 2.90 2.28 21.31
CA VAL A 115 1.43 2.32 21.12
C VAL A 115 0.78 2.98 22.34
N ILE A 116 -0.08 3.96 22.11
CA ILE A 116 -0.85 4.66 23.15
C ILE A 116 -2.30 4.84 22.67
N GLY A 117 -3.19 3.97 23.13
CA GLY A 117 -4.58 3.95 22.70
C GLY A 117 -4.68 3.70 21.19
N ASP A 118 -5.30 4.65 20.47
CA ASP A 118 -5.41 4.63 19.02
C ASP A 118 -4.24 5.34 18.30
N ASN A 119 -3.15 5.63 19.02
CA ASN A 119 -1.98 6.32 18.46
C ASN A 119 -0.73 5.44 18.51
N ILE A 120 0.18 5.70 17.60
CA ILE A 120 1.56 5.22 17.64
C ILE A 120 2.49 6.43 17.58
N VAL A 121 3.41 6.52 18.54
CA VAL A 121 4.50 7.50 18.53
C VAL A 121 5.77 6.79 18.09
N VAL A 122 6.41 7.28 17.04
CA VAL A 122 7.63 6.69 16.49
C VAL A 122 8.75 7.73 16.48
N THR A 123 9.91 7.37 17.01
CA THR A 123 11.15 8.11 16.76
C THR A 123 12.11 7.23 15.98
N PHE A 124 12.85 7.80 15.05
CA PHE A 124 13.78 7.07 14.20
C PHE A 124 14.84 8.00 13.63
N THR A 125 15.87 7.44 13.01
CA THR A 125 16.84 8.20 12.21
C THR A 125 16.66 7.89 10.74
N MET A 126 16.78 8.92 9.89
CA MET A 126 16.95 8.75 8.45
C MET A 126 18.31 9.26 8.02
N THR A 127 18.97 8.44 7.22
CA THR A 127 20.25 8.74 6.60
C THR A 127 20.01 8.78 5.09
N VAL A 128 20.23 9.94 4.47
CA VAL A 128 20.06 10.11 3.01
C VAL A 128 21.44 10.01 2.36
N ALA A 129 21.57 9.18 1.33
CA ALA A 129 22.81 9.10 0.55
C ALA A 129 22.97 10.39 -0.26
N GLN A 130 24.07 11.10 -0.02
CA GLN A 130 24.45 12.31 -0.76
C GLN A 130 25.70 12.04 -1.58
N THR A 131 25.65 12.44 -2.85
CA THR A 131 26.82 12.48 -3.73
C THR A 131 27.09 13.93 -4.07
N ILE A 132 28.29 14.44 -3.75
CA ILE A 132 28.77 15.78 -4.12
C ILE A 132 30.04 15.58 -4.94
N ASP A 133 30.11 16.20 -6.11
CA ASP A 133 31.24 16.10 -7.05
C ASP A 133 31.68 14.66 -7.34
N GLY A 134 30.70 13.76 -7.49
CA GLY A 134 30.93 12.33 -7.74
C GLY A 134 31.43 11.53 -6.53
N LYS A 135 31.61 12.16 -5.35
CA LYS A 135 32.00 11.49 -4.10
C LYS A 135 30.80 11.34 -3.18
N GLN A 136 30.58 10.12 -2.70
CA GLN A 136 29.61 9.86 -1.65
C GLN A 136 30.10 10.45 -0.33
N LEU A 137 29.34 11.37 0.25
CA LEU A 137 29.66 11.92 1.57
C LEU A 137 29.25 10.94 2.68
N PRO A 138 29.97 10.92 3.82
CA PRO A 138 29.52 10.18 5.00
C PRO A 138 28.15 10.70 5.42
N PRO A 139 27.10 9.87 5.35
CA PRO A 139 25.76 10.38 5.51
C PRO A 139 25.47 10.55 7.01
N LYS A 140 25.05 11.75 7.41
CA LYS A 140 24.71 12.06 8.81
C LYS A 140 23.26 11.67 9.09
N PRO A 141 22.98 10.83 10.11
CA PRO A 141 21.61 10.51 10.49
C PRO A 141 20.89 11.77 11.00
N ALA A 142 19.69 12.01 10.48
CA ALA A 142 18.77 13.02 10.98
C ALA A 142 17.70 12.38 11.85
N TYR A 143 17.48 12.92 13.05
CA TYR A 143 16.41 12.45 13.95
C TYR A 143 15.05 12.91 13.48
N ARG A 144 14.08 12.01 13.59
CA ARG A 144 12.68 12.27 13.25
C ARG A 144 11.75 11.73 14.32
N LEU A 145 10.59 12.38 14.42
CA LEU A 145 9.47 11.92 15.23
C LEU A 145 8.22 11.95 14.37
N SER A 146 7.36 10.95 14.53
CA SER A 146 6.05 10.92 13.91
C SER A 146 5.01 10.44 14.90
N VAL A 147 3.77 10.89 14.71
CA VAL A 147 2.61 10.30 15.37
C VAL A 147 1.63 9.84 14.30
N TRP A 148 1.17 8.61 14.46
CA TRP A 148 0.15 7.97 13.65
C TRP A 148 -1.10 7.75 14.49
N LYS A 149 -2.28 7.96 13.91
CA LYS A 149 -3.57 7.70 14.54
C LYS A 149 -4.37 6.67 13.74
N LYS A 150 -4.94 5.68 14.41
CA LYS A 150 -5.82 4.68 13.81
C LYS A 150 -7.22 5.27 13.69
N GLY A 151 -7.68 5.47 12.46
CA GLY A 151 -9.04 5.84 12.14
C GLY A 151 -9.81 4.70 11.46
N ALA A 152 -11.06 4.97 11.08
CA ALA A 152 -11.89 4.02 10.33
C ALA A 152 -11.27 3.66 8.96
N GLY A 153 -10.52 4.59 8.35
CA GLY A 153 -9.81 4.38 7.08
C GLY A 153 -8.39 3.82 7.23
N GLY A 154 -8.02 3.33 8.42
CA GLY A 154 -6.67 2.87 8.73
C GLY A 154 -5.79 3.94 9.41
N TRP A 155 -4.49 3.72 9.40
CA TRP A 155 -3.52 4.61 10.04
C TRP A 155 -3.27 5.87 9.21
N GLN A 156 -3.36 7.02 9.87
CA GLN A 156 -3.05 8.32 9.30
C GLN A 156 -1.94 9.02 10.08
N TRP A 157 -1.01 9.63 9.36
CA TRP A 157 0.03 10.50 9.88
C TRP A 157 -0.62 11.80 10.36
N ILE A 158 -0.51 12.09 11.66
CA ILE A 158 -1.13 13.27 12.27
C ILE A 158 -0.10 14.33 12.68
N SER A 159 1.16 13.94 12.90
CA SER A 159 2.23 14.92 13.10
C SER A 159 3.61 14.38 12.75
N HIS A 160 4.52 15.29 12.42
CA HIS A 160 5.92 14.98 12.13
C HIS A 160 6.88 16.04 12.67
N ALA A 161 8.07 15.62 13.07
CA ALA A 161 9.20 16.51 13.29
C ALA A 161 10.42 15.99 12.53
N ASN A 162 11.07 16.88 11.80
CA ASN A 162 12.29 16.59 11.06
C ASN A 162 13.42 17.47 11.61
N PHE A 163 14.41 16.86 12.24
CA PHE A 163 15.58 17.56 12.79
C PHE A 163 16.83 17.35 11.94
N ALA A 164 16.66 17.20 10.62
CA ALA A 164 17.78 17.22 9.69
C ALA A 164 18.50 18.58 9.78
N PRO A 165 19.85 18.62 9.85
CA PRO A 165 20.56 19.89 9.82
C PRO A 165 20.25 20.66 8.53
N ILE A 166 20.11 21.99 8.62
CA ILE A 166 20.17 22.85 7.44
C ILE A 166 21.63 22.88 6.96
N PRO A 167 21.93 22.62 5.67
CA PRO A 167 23.27 22.78 5.11
C PRO A 167 23.85 24.18 5.29
#